data_AF-A0A1G4KJU3-F1
#
_entry.id   AF-A0A1G4KJU3-F1
#
_cell.length_a   1.000
_cell.length_b   1.000
_cell.length_c   1.000
_cell.angle_alpha   90.00
_cell.angle_beta   90.00
_cell.angle_gamma   90.00
#
_symmetry.space_group_name_H-M   'P 1'
#
loop_
_entity.id
_entity.type
_entity.pdbx_description
1 polymer ?
#
loop_
_entity_poly.entity_id
_entity_poly.type
_entity_poly.pdbx_seq_one_letter_code
_entity_poly.pdbx_strand_id
1 'polypeptide(L)'
;MYRGRGLEFRNDQYKGNSRGKHRSGTNAGRPPPGGSKFQWKVLLFFLAFWVCLVNYYEKLVVDRVIKRCSWDTWEQWEVGQRPHRVMLLADPQIMDAHSYPGRPKLVNYFTKKILDHYHARNWNHLQASLDPDSTFFLGDLFDGGRRWSDDDWMNEYQRFNNIFRKRSNKLTVMSLPGNHDIGFGDTVVERSLNRFSQYFGECNSMWDIGNHTIVLLDTISLSDTANSNISDVPRQFLDRIATMEPSNPRIMLTHVPLHRDPLLQQCGDLRESQKPFPLQRGIQYQTVIDKDLTEEVLSKIQPTLVFSGDDHDFCHISHGYEIGGIKMEADEITVKSCAMNMGISRPAIQLLSLNNPVHKTIGKTYETEICFLPDPYKPIKVYIFAFILTSGIMAWIQLFPFSFCRTFDLFLGQISVGGYPLLPVVTRPKQNSSANELKSQKIQGLLISQAVMVLLITLIFMLS
;
A
#
# COMPACT_ATOMS: atom_id res chain seq x y z
N MET A 1 -30.65 86.54 26.89
CA MET A 1 -31.63 86.15 27.92
C MET A 1 -30.85 85.51 29.07
N TYR A 2 -30.37 86.26 30.06
CA TYR A 2 -31.04 86.74 31.28
C TYR A 2 -31.57 85.65 32.24
N ARG A 3 -31.09 85.77 33.49
CA ARG A 3 -31.57 85.24 34.79
C ARG A 3 -31.21 83.77 35.09
N GLY A 4 -30.51 83.41 36.17
CA GLY A 4 -30.12 84.13 37.39
C GLY A 4 -31.12 83.95 38.53
N ARG A 5 -30.67 83.27 39.61
CA ARG A 5 -31.05 83.31 41.06
C ARG A 5 -30.69 81.95 41.68
N GLY A 6 -30.09 81.79 42.86
CA GLY A 6 -29.63 82.63 43.98
C GLY A 6 -29.31 81.64 45.12
N LEU A 7 -28.05 81.55 45.58
CA LEU A 7 -27.57 82.00 46.90
C LEU A 7 -28.38 81.55 48.13
N GLU A 8 -27.76 80.72 48.99
CA GLU A 8 -27.71 81.02 50.43
C GLU A 8 -26.51 80.35 51.14
N PHE A 9 -25.97 81.09 52.10
CA PHE A 9 -24.70 80.91 52.83
C PHE A 9 -24.92 80.21 54.18
N ARG A 10 -23.92 79.44 54.66
CA ARG A 10 -23.38 79.60 56.04
C ARG A 10 -22.05 78.85 56.27
N ASN A 11 -21.01 79.67 56.49
CA ASN A 11 -19.93 79.59 57.49
C ASN A 11 -20.14 78.58 58.65
N ASP A 12 -19.13 77.95 59.28
CA ASP A 12 -17.83 78.50 59.66
C ASP A 12 -16.86 77.42 60.24
N GLN A 13 -15.56 77.77 60.19
CA GLN A 13 -14.48 77.51 61.17
C GLN A 13 -13.72 76.15 61.34
N TYR A 14 -12.47 76.18 60.81
CA TYR A 14 -11.15 76.13 61.50
C TYR A 14 -10.36 74.83 61.79
N LYS A 15 -9.05 74.98 61.49
CA LYS A 15 -7.83 74.20 61.85
C LYS A 15 -7.65 72.90 61.05
N GLY A 16 -6.53 72.62 60.39
CA GLY A 16 -5.20 73.21 60.42
C GLY A 16 -4.20 72.06 60.22
N ASN A 17 -3.17 72.34 59.43
CA ASN A 17 -1.91 71.61 59.27
C ASN A 17 -1.74 70.63 58.10
N SER A 18 -0.63 70.90 57.43
CA SER A 18 -0.04 70.40 56.21
C SER A 18 0.61 69.02 56.38
N ARG A 19 0.57 68.22 55.30
CA ARG A 19 1.70 67.46 54.73
C ARG A 19 1.22 66.64 53.53
N GLY A 20 1.80 66.92 52.37
CA GLY A 20 1.47 66.23 51.12
C GLY A 20 1.87 64.76 51.12
N LYS A 21 1.16 63.97 50.30
CA LYS A 21 1.70 62.78 49.64
C LYS A 21 0.79 62.39 48.47
N HIS A 22 1.38 62.37 47.29
CA HIS A 22 0.83 61.82 46.05
C HIS A 22 0.12 60.48 46.27
N ARG A 23 -1.12 60.35 45.77
CA ARG A 23 -1.74 59.06 45.45
C ARG A 23 -1.96 58.99 43.95
N SER A 24 -1.04 58.30 43.27
CA SER A 24 -1.26 57.77 41.93
C SER A 24 -2.31 56.66 42.02
N GLY A 25 -3.47 56.86 41.38
CA GLY A 25 -4.46 55.82 41.20
C GLY A 25 -3.93 54.74 40.25
N THR A 26 -3.73 53.54 40.78
CA THR A 26 -3.33 52.35 40.02
C THR A 26 -4.54 51.75 39.30
N ASN A 27 -4.77 52.15 38.05
CA ASN A 27 -5.51 51.31 37.10
C ASN A 27 -4.53 50.33 36.43
N ALA A 28 -4.11 49.31 37.19
CA ALA A 28 -3.45 48.15 36.62
C ALA A 28 -4.53 47.13 36.25
N GLY A 29 -4.79 47.00 34.95
CA GLY A 29 -5.71 46.00 34.41
C GLY A 29 -5.39 44.60 34.96
N ARG A 30 -6.45 43.88 35.35
CA ARG A 30 -6.35 42.47 35.73
C ARG A 30 -5.72 41.69 34.56
N PRO A 31 -4.64 40.91 34.76
CA PRO A 31 -4.21 39.96 33.75
C PRO A 31 -5.26 38.85 33.63
N PRO A 32 -5.47 38.27 32.44
CA PRO A 32 -6.43 37.18 32.25
C PRO A 32 -5.99 35.96 33.09
N PRO A 33 -6.95 35.13 33.55
CA PRO A 33 -6.64 33.93 34.34
C PRO A 33 -5.72 33.02 33.53
N GLY A 34 -4.68 32.49 34.19
CA GLY A 34 -3.68 31.62 33.59
C GLY A 34 -4.26 30.30 33.10
N GLY A 35 -4.88 30.32 31.92
CA GLY A 35 -5.21 29.13 31.15
C GLY A 35 -3.93 28.42 30.72
N SER A 36 -3.98 27.10 30.61
CA SER A 36 -2.89 26.30 30.03
C SER A 36 -2.47 26.92 28.70
N LYS A 37 -1.26 27.47 28.61
CA LYS A 37 -0.76 28.01 27.34
C LYS A 37 -0.68 26.86 26.35
N PHE A 38 -1.59 26.83 25.39
CA PHE A 38 -1.61 25.85 24.32
C PHE A 38 -0.24 25.85 23.61
N GLN A 39 0.44 24.71 23.61
CA GLN A 39 1.86 24.64 23.25
C GLN A 39 2.07 24.45 21.75
N TRP A 40 1.66 25.46 20.96
CA TRP A 40 1.77 25.44 19.50
C TRP A 40 3.17 25.09 19.00
N LYS A 41 4.24 25.53 19.68
CA LYS A 41 5.63 25.22 19.27
C LYS A 41 5.94 23.72 19.31
N VAL A 42 5.46 23.01 20.34
CA VAL A 42 5.66 21.56 20.48
C VAL A 42 4.84 20.82 19.42
N LEU A 43 3.61 21.26 19.18
CA LEU A 43 2.77 20.71 18.11
C LEU A 43 3.38 20.93 16.73
N LEU A 44 3.96 22.10 16.45
CA LEU A 44 4.66 22.37 15.18
C LEU A 44 5.93 21.50 15.03
N PHE A 45 6.67 21.28 16.12
CA PHE A 45 7.82 20.37 16.10
C PHE A 45 7.38 18.93 15.80
N PHE A 46 6.33 18.42 16.47
CA PHE A 46 5.81 17.09 16.17
C PHE A 46 5.21 17.01 14.77
N LEU A 47 4.55 18.06 14.29
CA LEU A 47 4.08 18.13 12.91
C LEU A 47 5.26 17.97 11.93
N ALA A 48 6.33 18.74 12.10
CA ALA A 48 7.52 18.64 11.25
C ALA A 48 8.16 17.24 11.32
N PHE A 49 8.27 16.66 12.53
CA PHE A 49 8.74 15.29 12.73
C PHE A 49 7.87 14.28 11.96
N TRP A 50 6.54 14.37 12.08
CA TRP A 50 5.61 13.48 11.39
C TRP A 50 5.65 13.65 9.87
N VAL A 51 5.74 14.89 9.37
CA VAL A 51 5.92 15.15 7.94
C VAL A 51 7.19 14.46 7.43
N CYS A 52 8.31 14.62 8.12
CA CYS A 52 9.57 13.97 7.74
C CYS A 52 9.48 12.44 7.81
N LEU A 53 8.90 11.90 8.88
CA LEU A 53 8.78 10.46 9.09
C LEU A 53 7.89 9.79 8.04
N VAL A 54 6.73 10.40 7.75
CA VAL A 54 5.80 9.88 6.75
C VAL A 54 6.43 10.00 5.36
N ASN A 55 6.98 11.16 4.97
CA ASN A 55 7.66 11.28 3.66
C ASN A 55 8.85 10.31 3.51
N TYR A 56 9.58 10.03 4.59
CA TYR A 56 10.66 9.06 4.55
C TYR A 56 10.16 7.66 4.19
N TYR A 57 9.11 7.17 4.84
CA TYR A 57 8.61 5.81 4.63
C TYR A 57 7.67 5.67 3.43
N GLU A 58 6.82 6.67 3.18
CA GLU A 58 5.82 6.65 2.10
C GLU A 58 6.40 7.03 0.74
N LYS A 59 7.54 7.74 0.69
CA LYS A 59 8.16 8.15 -0.59
C LYS A 59 9.59 7.67 -0.72
N LEU A 60 10.48 8.04 0.19
CA LEU A 60 11.92 7.78 0.03
C LEU A 60 12.30 6.30 0.17
N VAL A 61 11.67 5.56 1.08
CA VAL A 61 11.91 4.12 1.23
C VAL A 61 11.34 3.37 0.03
N VAL A 62 10.11 3.70 -0.38
CA VAL A 62 9.44 3.05 -1.51
C VAL A 62 10.25 3.22 -2.79
N ASP A 63 10.62 4.46 -3.11
CA ASP A 63 11.41 4.77 -4.31
C ASP A 63 12.78 4.07 -4.30
N ARG A 64 13.48 4.06 -3.16
CA ARG A 64 14.77 3.37 -3.03
C ARG A 64 14.67 1.86 -3.21
N VAL A 65 13.60 1.24 -2.69
CA VAL A 65 13.40 -0.20 -2.82
C VAL A 65 13.12 -0.55 -4.28
N ILE A 66 12.18 0.16 -4.92
CA ILE A 66 11.81 -0.10 -6.33
C ILE A 66 12.99 0.15 -7.27
N LYS A 67 13.78 1.21 -7.07
CA LYS A 67 14.96 1.50 -7.92
C LYS A 67 16.07 0.45 -7.85
N ARG A 68 16.07 -0.46 -6.88
CA ARG A 68 17.01 -1.60 -6.88
C ARG A 68 16.72 -2.58 -8.01
N CYS A 69 15.47 -2.63 -8.45
CA CYS A 69 15.00 -3.44 -9.56
C CYS A 69 15.10 -2.71 -10.91
N SER A 70 15.79 -1.56 -10.97
CA SER A 70 15.96 -0.84 -12.23
C SER A 70 16.56 -1.78 -13.26
N TRP A 71 16.01 -1.77 -14.47
CA TRP A 71 16.30 -2.74 -15.51
C TRP A 71 17.81 -2.89 -15.81
N ASP A 72 18.56 -1.80 -15.75
CA ASP A 72 20.01 -1.74 -15.96
C ASP A 72 20.84 -2.47 -14.90
N THR A 73 20.26 -2.86 -13.77
CA THR A 73 20.99 -3.59 -12.71
C THR A 73 21.09 -5.09 -12.98
N TRP A 74 20.24 -5.64 -13.84
CA TRP A 74 20.16 -7.08 -14.09
C TRP A 74 20.08 -7.45 -15.57
N GLU A 75 19.55 -6.58 -16.45
CA GLU A 75 19.55 -6.83 -17.90
C GLU A 75 20.98 -6.98 -18.46
N GLN A 76 21.27 -8.14 -19.06
CA GLN A 76 22.55 -8.45 -19.71
C GLN A 76 22.44 -8.47 -21.23
N TRP A 77 21.89 -7.40 -21.80
CA TRP A 77 21.76 -7.23 -23.25
C TRP A 77 22.96 -6.53 -23.87
N GLU A 78 23.19 -6.75 -25.17
CA GLU A 78 24.28 -6.09 -25.88
C GLU A 78 24.03 -4.57 -26.02
N VAL A 79 25.12 -3.80 -26.06
CA VAL A 79 25.07 -2.35 -26.17
C VAL A 79 24.29 -1.91 -27.43
N GLY A 80 23.29 -1.05 -27.23
CA GLY A 80 22.44 -0.52 -28.29
C GLY A 80 21.14 -1.30 -28.52
N GLN A 81 20.98 -2.47 -27.92
CA GLN A 81 19.69 -3.16 -27.89
C GLN A 81 18.71 -2.43 -26.96
N ARG A 82 17.43 -2.41 -27.36
CA ARG A 82 16.34 -1.81 -26.58
C ARG A 82 15.33 -2.90 -26.28
N PRO A 83 15.41 -3.55 -25.11
CA PRO A 83 14.45 -4.56 -24.75
C PRO A 83 13.06 -3.94 -24.52
N HIS A 84 12.02 -4.72 -24.77
CA HIS A 84 10.66 -4.41 -24.37
C HIS A 84 10.45 -4.88 -22.94
N ARG A 85 10.10 -3.96 -22.05
CA ARG A 85 10.07 -4.23 -20.60
C ARG A 85 8.65 -4.47 -20.11
N VAL A 86 8.42 -5.64 -19.53
CA VAL A 86 7.13 -6.12 -19.07
C VAL A 86 7.13 -6.24 -17.56
N MET A 87 6.07 -5.73 -16.93
CA MET A 87 5.81 -5.90 -15.50
C MET A 87 4.63 -6.84 -15.29
N LEU A 88 4.78 -7.84 -14.42
CA LEU A 88 3.73 -8.80 -14.08
C LEU A 88 3.34 -8.66 -12.60
N LEU A 89 2.04 -8.55 -12.33
CA LEU A 89 1.47 -8.48 -10.99
C LEU A 89 0.54 -9.66 -10.77
N ALA A 90 0.80 -10.46 -9.74
CA ALA A 90 -0.10 -11.52 -9.30
C ALA A 90 -0.82 -11.14 -8.01
N ASP A 91 -2.05 -11.63 -7.89
CA ASP A 91 -2.85 -11.65 -6.66
C ASP A 91 -2.87 -10.30 -5.92
N PRO A 92 -3.25 -9.18 -6.57
CA PRO A 92 -3.44 -7.92 -5.86
C PRO A 92 -4.59 -8.02 -4.84
N GLN A 93 -5.58 -8.90 -5.07
CA GLN A 93 -6.66 -9.28 -4.16
C GLN A 93 -7.11 -8.15 -3.23
N ILE A 94 -7.66 -7.09 -3.81
CA ILE A 94 -8.06 -5.92 -3.02
C ILE A 94 -9.08 -6.36 -1.97
N MET A 95 -8.76 -6.08 -0.70
CA MET A 95 -9.59 -6.56 0.41
C MET A 95 -10.99 -5.96 0.35
N ASP A 96 -11.99 -6.76 0.68
CA ASP A 96 -13.39 -6.39 0.60
C ASP A 96 -14.20 -6.95 1.79
N ALA A 97 -15.53 -6.92 1.73
CA ALA A 97 -16.38 -7.37 2.84
C ALA A 97 -16.33 -8.90 3.07
N HIS A 98 -15.89 -9.68 2.08
CA HIS A 98 -15.79 -11.13 2.14
C HIS A 98 -14.43 -11.63 2.63
N SER A 99 -13.41 -10.78 2.70
CA SER A 99 -12.05 -11.15 3.11
C SER A 99 -11.94 -11.67 4.55
N TYR A 100 -12.55 -10.97 5.51
CA TYR A 100 -12.44 -11.29 6.94
C TYR A 100 -13.82 -11.24 7.61
N PRO A 101 -14.68 -12.24 7.35
CA PRO A 101 -16.01 -12.28 7.94
C PRO A 101 -15.90 -12.39 9.47
N GLY A 102 -16.72 -11.62 10.19
CA GLY A 102 -16.74 -11.60 11.66
C GLY A 102 -15.79 -10.60 12.32
N ARG A 103 -14.91 -9.93 11.58
CA ARG A 103 -14.13 -8.80 12.13
C ARG A 103 -15.01 -7.55 12.31
N PRO A 104 -14.75 -6.69 13.31
CA PRO A 104 -15.50 -5.44 13.48
C PRO A 104 -15.41 -4.56 12.23
N LYS A 105 -16.56 -4.03 11.77
CA LYS A 105 -16.65 -3.23 10.53
C LYS A 105 -15.67 -2.06 10.49
N LEU A 106 -15.45 -1.39 11.63
CA LEU A 106 -14.50 -0.28 11.73
C LEU A 106 -13.05 -0.73 11.48
N VAL A 107 -12.67 -1.91 11.99
CA VAL A 107 -11.34 -2.48 11.78
C VAL A 107 -11.17 -2.79 10.30
N ASN A 108 -12.14 -3.49 9.68
CA ASN A 108 -12.09 -3.80 8.25
C ASN A 108 -12.05 -2.53 7.40
N TYR A 109 -12.77 -1.46 7.76
CA TYR A 109 -12.70 -0.19 7.04
C TYR A 109 -11.27 0.39 7.02
N PHE A 110 -10.61 0.46 8.19
CA PHE A 110 -9.25 0.99 8.25
C PHE A 110 -8.22 0.05 7.59
N THR A 111 -8.37 -1.28 7.75
CA THR A 111 -7.53 -2.25 7.04
C THR A 111 -7.67 -2.08 5.53
N LYS A 112 -8.89 -1.90 5.02
CA LYS A 112 -9.16 -1.65 3.59
C LYS A 112 -8.39 -0.43 3.09
N LYS A 113 -8.43 0.67 3.84
CA LYS A 113 -7.71 1.90 3.49
C LYS A 113 -6.20 1.73 3.51
N ILE A 114 -5.65 1.04 4.49
CA ILE A 114 -4.20 0.78 4.55
C ILE A 114 -3.74 -0.03 3.34
N LEU A 115 -4.50 -1.07 2.97
CA LEU A 115 -4.21 -1.90 1.81
C LEU A 115 -4.31 -1.10 0.49
N ASP A 116 -5.37 -0.29 0.33
CA ASP A 116 -5.53 0.60 -0.84
C ASP A 116 -4.35 1.54 -1.01
N HIS A 117 -3.93 2.18 0.09
CA HIS A 117 -2.78 3.08 0.07
C HIS A 117 -1.49 2.34 -0.24
N TYR A 118 -1.28 1.13 0.31
CA TYR A 118 -0.13 0.30 -0.01
C TYR A 118 -0.05 0.00 -1.51
N HIS A 119 -1.14 -0.49 -2.10
CA HIS A 119 -1.19 -0.81 -3.52
C HIS A 119 -1.01 0.43 -4.40
N ALA A 120 -1.77 1.50 -4.16
CA ALA A 120 -1.73 2.70 -4.98
C ALA A 120 -0.35 3.36 -4.95
N ARG A 121 0.27 3.43 -3.78
CA ARG A 121 1.63 3.96 -3.61
C ARG A 121 2.65 3.14 -4.38
N ASN A 122 2.66 1.82 -4.19
CA ASN A 122 3.61 0.96 -4.90
C ASN A 122 3.37 1.01 -6.40
N TRP A 123 2.12 0.95 -6.86
CA TRP A 123 1.75 1.11 -8.28
C TRP A 123 2.32 2.40 -8.87
N ASN A 124 2.09 3.54 -8.21
CA ASN A 124 2.57 4.84 -8.70
C ASN A 124 4.10 4.88 -8.81
N HIS A 125 4.83 4.34 -7.83
CA HIS A 125 6.29 4.31 -7.86
C HIS A 125 6.83 3.29 -8.88
N LEU A 126 6.21 2.13 -9.03
CA LEU A 126 6.58 1.14 -10.06
C LEU A 126 6.46 1.75 -11.45
N GLN A 127 5.31 2.38 -11.72
CA GLN A 127 5.04 3.02 -12.99
C GLN A 127 5.92 4.24 -13.27
N ALA A 128 6.37 4.95 -12.22
CA ALA A 128 7.22 6.13 -12.37
C ALA A 128 8.72 5.80 -12.46
N SER A 129 9.20 4.86 -11.65
CA SER A 129 10.63 4.56 -11.50
C SER A 129 11.08 3.44 -12.42
N LEU A 130 10.24 2.43 -12.69
CA LEU A 130 10.57 1.36 -13.64
C LEU A 130 10.04 1.67 -15.05
N ASP A 131 8.95 2.44 -15.18
CA ASP A 131 8.35 2.82 -16.48
C ASP A 131 8.21 1.64 -17.49
N PRO A 132 7.60 0.51 -17.11
CA PRO A 132 7.48 -0.64 -18.01
C PRO A 132 6.71 -0.27 -19.28
N ASP A 133 7.01 -0.93 -20.40
CA ASP A 133 6.32 -0.75 -21.68
C ASP A 133 4.96 -1.44 -21.70
N SER A 134 4.83 -2.54 -20.95
CA SER A 134 3.59 -3.27 -20.80
C SER A 134 3.43 -3.84 -19.38
N THR A 135 2.18 -3.99 -18.96
CA THR A 135 1.84 -4.57 -17.66
C THR A 135 0.75 -5.61 -17.81
N PHE A 136 0.92 -6.77 -17.18
CA PHE A 136 -0.09 -7.84 -17.13
C PHE A 136 -0.40 -8.19 -15.69
N PHE A 137 -1.69 -8.34 -15.39
CA PHE A 137 -2.17 -8.90 -14.13
C PHE A 137 -2.47 -10.38 -14.31
N LEU A 138 -2.07 -11.20 -13.34
CA LEU A 138 -2.18 -12.66 -13.38
C LEU A 138 -3.36 -13.18 -12.55
N GLY A 139 -4.51 -12.51 -12.62
CA GLY A 139 -5.72 -12.90 -11.91
C GLY A 139 -5.79 -12.45 -10.46
N ASP A 140 -6.90 -12.85 -9.84
CA ASP A 140 -7.27 -12.55 -8.46
C ASP A 140 -7.20 -11.04 -8.16
N LEU A 141 -7.94 -10.29 -8.97
CA LEU A 141 -8.03 -8.83 -8.84
C LEU A 141 -8.76 -8.46 -7.55
N PHE A 142 -9.79 -9.23 -7.20
CA PHE A 142 -10.61 -9.06 -6.01
C PHE A 142 -10.50 -10.29 -5.11
N ASP A 143 -10.62 -10.10 -3.79
CA ASP A 143 -10.70 -11.23 -2.85
C ASP A 143 -12.11 -11.87 -2.84
N GLY A 144 -13.17 -11.11 -3.12
CA GLY A 144 -14.55 -11.57 -3.15
C GLY A 144 -15.24 -11.44 -4.51
N GLY A 145 -14.50 -11.26 -5.61
CA GLY A 145 -15.02 -10.89 -6.94
C GLY A 145 -16.27 -11.67 -7.38
N ARG A 146 -16.19 -13.00 -7.30
CA ARG A 146 -17.29 -13.92 -7.67
C ARG A 146 -18.50 -13.91 -6.74
N ARG A 147 -18.36 -13.33 -5.54
CA ARG A 147 -19.41 -13.32 -4.49
C ARG A 147 -20.27 -12.06 -4.55
N TRP A 148 -19.80 -11.03 -5.23
CA TRP A 148 -20.46 -9.74 -5.29
C TRP A 148 -21.70 -9.72 -6.20
N SER A 149 -22.72 -8.98 -5.74
CA SER A 149 -23.79 -8.47 -6.61
C SER A 149 -23.19 -7.55 -7.69
N ASP A 150 -23.91 -7.31 -8.79
CA ASP A 150 -23.38 -6.46 -9.88
C ASP A 150 -23.08 -5.03 -9.38
N ASP A 151 -23.95 -4.45 -8.56
CA ASP A 151 -23.79 -3.09 -8.04
C ASP A 151 -22.57 -2.97 -7.12
N ASP A 152 -22.40 -3.92 -6.19
CA ASP A 152 -21.24 -3.94 -5.30
C ASP A 152 -19.95 -4.20 -6.09
N TRP A 153 -20.00 -5.11 -7.06
CA TRP A 153 -18.87 -5.41 -7.94
C TRP A 153 -18.45 -4.19 -8.74
N MET A 154 -19.40 -3.38 -9.23
CA MET A 154 -19.08 -2.14 -9.95
C MET A 154 -18.35 -1.12 -9.07
N ASN A 155 -18.69 -1.03 -7.79
CA ASN A 155 -17.97 -0.18 -6.84
C ASN A 155 -16.54 -0.68 -6.63
N GLU A 156 -16.34 -1.99 -6.51
CA GLU A 156 -15.01 -2.59 -6.37
C GLU A 156 -14.19 -2.47 -7.67
N TYR A 157 -14.80 -2.62 -8.84
CA TYR A 157 -14.17 -2.37 -10.15
C TYR A 157 -13.67 -0.93 -10.28
N GLN A 158 -14.48 0.06 -9.90
CA GLN A 158 -14.07 1.47 -9.89
C GLN A 158 -12.92 1.70 -8.89
N ARG A 159 -13.00 1.12 -7.69
CA ARG A 159 -11.92 1.18 -6.69
C ARG A 159 -10.63 0.57 -7.23
N PHE A 160 -10.69 -0.61 -7.84
CA PHE A 160 -9.53 -1.29 -8.43
C PHE A 160 -8.84 -0.41 -9.48
N ASN A 161 -9.61 0.15 -10.42
CA ASN A 161 -9.06 1.03 -11.46
C ASN A 161 -8.54 2.38 -10.93
N ASN A 162 -9.04 2.83 -9.77
CA ASN A 162 -8.48 4.00 -9.09
C ASN A 162 -7.14 3.70 -8.41
N ILE A 163 -6.99 2.49 -7.83
CA ILE A 163 -5.74 2.02 -7.21
C ILE A 163 -4.68 1.77 -8.29
N PHE A 164 -5.04 0.99 -9.32
CA PHE A 164 -4.16 0.58 -10.42
C PHE A 164 -4.46 1.38 -11.69
N ARG A 165 -4.38 2.71 -11.58
CA ARG A 165 -4.73 3.59 -12.70
C ARG A 165 -3.80 3.36 -13.90
N LYS A 166 -4.38 2.96 -15.02
CA LYS A 166 -3.67 2.75 -16.30
C LYS A 166 -2.98 4.03 -16.76
N ARG A 167 -1.75 3.92 -17.29
CA ARG A 167 -1.04 5.03 -17.93
C ARG A 167 -1.40 5.12 -19.40
N SER A 168 -1.66 6.33 -19.88
CA SER A 168 -1.85 6.56 -21.32
C SER A 168 -0.63 6.10 -22.10
N ASN A 169 -0.86 5.49 -23.27
CA ASN A 169 0.17 5.00 -24.19
C ASN A 169 1.06 3.87 -23.65
N LYS A 170 0.68 3.21 -22.55
CA LYS A 170 1.31 1.98 -22.06
C LYS A 170 0.27 0.87 -22.06
N LEU A 171 0.64 -0.33 -22.51
CA LEU A 171 -0.28 -1.46 -22.52
C LEU A 171 -0.49 -1.95 -21.08
N THR A 172 -1.75 -2.11 -20.66
CA THR A 172 -2.08 -2.70 -19.36
C THR A 172 -3.25 -3.67 -19.51
N VAL A 173 -2.95 -4.96 -19.37
CA VAL A 173 -3.89 -6.07 -19.53
C VAL A 173 -4.24 -6.61 -18.15
N MET A 174 -5.55 -6.66 -17.88
CA MET A 174 -6.12 -7.08 -16.59
C MET A 174 -7.19 -8.17 -16.79
N SER A 175 -7.24 -8.77 -17.98
CA SER A 175 -8.33 -9.65 -18.40
C SER A 175 -8.10 -11.13 -18.06
N LEU A 176 -6.96 -11.51 -17.49
CA LEU A 176 -6.75 -12.88 -17.00
C LEU A 176 -7.44 -13.00 -15.62
N PRO A 177 -8.50 -13.81 -15.47
CA PRO A 177 -9.21 -13.94 -14.21
C PRO A 177 -8.48 -14.89 -13.25
N GLY A 178 -8.71 -14.72 -11.95
CA GLY A 178 -8.38 -15.72 -10.95
C GLY A 178 -9.60 -16.39 -10.30
N ASN A 179 -9.38 -17.37 -9.42
CA ASN A 179 -10.48 -18.12 -8.81
C ASN A 179 -11.29 -17.31 -7.80
N HIS A 180 -10.74 -16.24 -7.22
CA HIS A 180 -11.53 -15.28 -6.43
C HIS A 180 -12.38 -14.37 -7.32
N ASP A 181 -12.01 -14.17 -8.58
CA ASP A 181 -12.77 -13.37 -9.53
C ASP A 181 -13.99 -14.12 -10.11
N ILE A 182 -13.82 -15.40 -10.48
CA ILE A 182 -14.84 -16.14 -11.25
C ILE A 182 -15.23 -17.52 -10.69
N GLY A 183 -14.51 -18.09 -9.71
CA GLY A 183 -14.71 -19.47 -9.24
C GLY A 183 -13.68 -20.44 -9.86
N PHE A 184 -13.92 -21.75 -9.84
CA PHE A 184 -12.97 -22.73 -10.40
C PHE A 184 -13.64 -23.98 -10.97
N GLY A 185 -13.16 -24.45 -12.13
CA GLY A 185 -13.62 -25.67 -12.81
C GLY A 185 -15.13 -25.74 -12.92
N ASP A 186 -15.72 -26.89 -12.60
CA ASP A 186 -17.19 -27.14 -12.60
C ASP A 186 -18.01 -26.17 -11.73
N THR A 187 -17.35 -25.33 -10.94
CA THR A 187 -17.96 -24.38 -10.02
C THR A 187 -17.67 -22.92 -10.38
N VAL A 188 -17.19 -22.65 -11.61
CA VAL A 188 -17.15 -21.30 -12.17
C VAL A 188 -18.55 -20.68 -12.13
N VAL A 189 -18.62 -19.44 -11.68
CA VAL A 189 -19.86 -18.67 -11.62
C VAL A 189 -20.02 -17.92 -12.93
N GLU A 190 -20.84 -18.45 -13.84
CA GLU A 190 -21.01 -17.91 -15.21
C GLU A 190 -21.34 -16.41 -15.24
N ARG A 191 -22.20 -15.94 -14.32
CA ARG A 191 -22.49 -14.49 -14.19
C ARG A 191 -21.24 -13.68 -13.86
N SER A 192 -20.38 -14.19 -12.98
CA SER A 192 -19.13 -13.53 -12.61
C SER A 192 -18.12 -13.54 -13.75
N LEU A 193 -18.00 -14.65 -14.49
CA LEU A 193 -17.17 -14.75 -15.70
C LEU A 193 -17.62 -13.76 -16.79
N ASN A 194 -18.91 -13.72 -17.09
CA ASN A 194 -19.48 -12.81 -18.09
C ASN A 194 -19.29 -11.35 -17.69
N ARG A 195 -19.51 -11.02 -16.41
CA ARG A 195 -19.25 -9.67 -15.89
C ARG A 195 -17.76 -9.33 -15.93
N PHE A 196 -16.89 -10.23 -15.52
CA PHE A 196 -15.45 -9.99 -15.51
C PHE A 196 -14.93 -9.70 -16.94
N SER A 197 -15.28 -10.57 -17.90
CA SER A 197 -14.85 -10.42 -19.30
C SER A 197 -15.41 -9.15 -19.96
N GLN A 198 -16.66 -8.78 -19.67
CA GLN A 198 -17.27 -7.55 -20.20
C GLN A 198 -16.50 -6.28 -19.81
N TYR A 199 -15.93 -6.23 -18.60
CA TYR A 199 -15.31 -5.01 -18.06
C TYR A 199 -13.79 -5.02 -18.15
N PHE A 200 -13.14 -6.16 -17.98
CA PHE A 200 -11.68 -6.29 -18.07
C PHE A 200 -11.17 -6.70 -19.46
N GLY A 201 -12.03 -7.31 -20.27
CA GLY A 201 -11.73 -7.79 -21.63
C GLY A 201 -11.72 -9.32 -21.73
N GLU A 202 -11.44 -9.83 -22.93
CA GLU A 202 -11.39 -11.26 -23.21
C GLU A 202 -10.39 -11.99 -22.29
N CYS A 203 -10.85 -13.08 -21.67
CA CYS A 203 -10.05 -13.87 -20.71
C CYS A 203 -8.98 -14.72 -21.41
N ASN A 204 -9.09 -14.88 -22.72
CA ASN A 204 -8.18 -15.63 -23.57
C ASN A 204 -7.72 -14.71 -24.72
N SER A 205 -6.43 -14.38 -24.80
CA SER A 205 -5.94 -13.42 -25.79
C SER A 205 -4.46 -13.61 -26.13
N MET A 206 -4.04 -13.10 -27.29
CA MET A 206 -2.62 -13.07 -27.70
C MET A 206 -2.16 -11.63 -27.88
N TRP A 207 -0.93 -11.34 -27.44
CA TRP A 207 -0.31 -10.02 -27.55
C TRP A 207 1.10 -10.15 -28.10
N ASP A 208 1.34 -9.59 -29.28
CA ASP A 208 2.68 -9.53 -29.87
C ASP A 208 3.42 -8.28 -29.37
N ILE A 209 4.40 -8.49 -28.48
CA ILE A 209 5.21 -7.44 -27.87
C ILE A 209 6.67 -7.87 -27.81
N GLY A 210 7.61 -6.94 -28.08
CA GLY A 210 9.04 -7.25 -28.03
C GLY A 210 9.48 -8.45 -28.89
N ASN A 211 8.80 -8.69 -30.02
CA ASN A 211 8.98 -9.88 -30.88
C ASN A 211 8.81 -11.22 -30.13
N HIS A 212 7.88 -11.24 -29.17
CA HIS A 212 7.36 -12.42 -28.49
C HIS A 212 5.84 -12.41 -28.59
N THR A 213 5.22 -13.58 -28.49
CA THR A 213 3.75 -13.69 -28.41
C THR A 213 3.38 -14.08 -26.98
N ILE A 214 2.75 -13.16 -26.24
CA ILE A 214 2.20 -13.44 -24.92
C ILE A 214 0.81 -14.06 -25.08
N VAL A 215 0.60 -15.24 -24.52
CA VAL A 215 -0.66 -15.99 -24.59
C VAL A 215 -1.32 -16.00 -23.21
N LEU A 216 -2.43 -15.28 -23.05
CA LEU A 216 -3.27 -15.35 -21.85
C LEU A 216 -4.27 -16.49 -22.04
N LEU A 217 -4.29 -17.43 -21.10
CA LEU A 217 -5.22 -18.55 -21.11
C LEU A 217 -5.97 -18.65 -19.77
N ASP A 218 -7.29 -18.61 -19.84
CA ASP A 218 -8.18 -18.91 -18.73
C ASP A 218 -8.25 -20.43 -18.51
N THR A 219 -7.24 -20.94 -17.80
CA THR A 219 -7.15 -22.35 -17.43
C THR A 219 -8.20 -22.76 -16.39
N ILE A 220 -8.78 -21.79 -15.69
CA ILE A 220 -9.82 -22.00 -14.68
C ILE A 220 -11.12 -22.45 -15.35
N SER A 221 -11.59 -21.67 -16.34
CA SER A 221 -12.77 -22.03 -17.14
C SER A 221 -12.49 -23.26 -18.02
N LEU A 222 -11.26 -23.43 -18.50
CA LEU A 222 -10.85 -24.62 -19.26
C LEU A 222 -10.93 -25.91 -18.43
N SER A 223 -10.79 -25.80 -17.10
CA SER A 223 -10.91 -26.91 -16.15
C SER A 223 -12.37 -27.29 -15.84
N ASP A 224 -13.36 -26.62 -16.43
CA ASP A 224 -14.79 -26.97 -16.28
C ASP A 224 -15.13 -28.19 -17.16
N THR A 225 -15.50 -29.29 -16.51
CA THR A 225 -15.89 -30.55 -17.15
C THR A 225 -17.40 -30.73 -17.22
N ALA A 226 -18.16 -29.88 -16.54
CA ALA A 226 -19.61 -29.99 -16.39
C ALA A 226 -20.39 -29.06 -17.34
N ASN A 227 -19.83 -27.89 -17.68
CA ASN A 227 -20.50 -26.87 -18.49
C ASN A 227 -19.66 -26.48 -19.73
N SER A 228 -20.06 -27.00 -20.89
CA SER A 228 -19.38 -26.71 -22.15
C SER A 228 -19.48 -25.23 -22.55
N ASN A 229 -20.49 -24.48 -22.13
CA ASN A 229 -20.56 -23.04 -22.42
C ASN A 229 -19.40 -22.26 -21.79
N ILE A 230 -18.83 -22.80 -20.70
CA ILE A 230 -17.67 -22.22 -20.00
C ILE A 230 -16.38 -22.74 -20.62
N SER A 231 -16.22 -24.07 -20.73
CA SER A 231 -14.94 -24.66 -21.17
C SER A 231 -14.70 -24.62 -22.68
N ASP A 232 -15.73 -24.53 -23.52
CA ASP A 232 -15.56 -24.46 -24.98
C ASP A 232 -14.87 -23.15 -25.41
N VAL A 233 -15.07 -22.04 -24.69
CA VAL A 233 -14.48 -20.74 -25.03
C VAL A 233 -12.94 -20.77 -24.99
N PRO A 234 -12.28 -21.12 -23.85
CA PRO A 234 -10.83 -21.27 -23.80
C PRO A 234 -10.35 -22.45 -24.65
N ARG A 235 -11.13 -23.54 -24.77
CA ARG A 235 -10.73 -24.72 -25.57
C ARG A 235 -10.66 -24.39 -27.06
N GLN A 236 -11.63 -23.68 -27.61
CA GLN A 236 -11.60 -23.21 -29.00
C GLN A 236 -10.45 -22.23 -29.24
N PHE A 237 -10.13 -21.37 -28.27
CA PHE A 237 -8.96 -20.49 -28.36
C PHE A 237 -7.66 -21.31 -28.42
N LEU A 238 -7.51 -22.30 -27.54
CA LEU A 238 -6.36 -23.19 -27.49
C LEU A 238 -6.22 -24.01 -28.78
N ASP A 239 -7.32 -24.53 -29.33
CA ASP A 239 -7.34 -25.25 -30.61
C ASP A 239 -6.91 -24.35 -31.77
N ARG A 240 -7.35 -23.08 -31.79
CA ARG A 240 -6.89 -22.12 -32.81
C ARG A 240 -5.39 -21.90 -32.72
N ILE A 241 -4.83 -21.72 -31.52
CA ILE A 241 -3.38 -21.54 -31.32
C ILE A 241 -2.60 -22.76 -31.82
N ALA A 242 -3.10 -23.97 -31.57
CA ALA A 242 -2.46 -25.21 -32.00
C ALA A 242 -2.31 -25.31 -33.53
N THR A 243 -3.19 -24.65 -34.30
CA THR A 243 -3.11 -24.60 -35.77
C THR A 243 -2.19 -23.52 -36.31
N MET A 244 -1.70 -22.62 -35.46
CA MET A 244 -0.83 -21.51 -35.86
C MET A 244 0.64 -21.91 -35.67
N GLU A 245 1.41 -21.86 -36.75
CA GLU A 245 2.87 -21.93 -36.66
C GLU A 245 3.41 -20.74 -35.84
N PRO A 246 4.22 -20.95 -34.79
CA PRO A 246 4.74 -19.86 -33.98
C PRO A 246 5.71 -18.98 -34.81
N SER A 247 5.33 -17.72 -35.06
CA SER A 247 6.22 -16.74 -35.70
C SER A 247 7.24 -16.15 -34.72
N ASN A 248 6.94 -16.19 -33.42
CA ASN A 248 7.77 -15.70 -32.32
C ASN A 248 7.75 -16.71 -31.16
N PRO A 249 8.76 -16.68 -30.27
CA PRO A 249 8.70 -17.43 -29.01
C PRO A 249 7.45 -17.04 -28.21
N ARG A 250 6.76 -18.05 -27.67
CA ARG A 250 5.52 -17.89 -26.92
C ARG A 250 5.77 -17.90 -25.42
N ILE A 251 5.12 -16.98 -24.71
CA ILE A 251 5.13 -16.92 -23.25
C ILE A 251 3.69 -17.04 -22.78
N MET A 252 3.38 -18.03 -21.95
CA MET A 252 2.04 -18.28 -21.45
C MET A 252 1.81 -17.57 -20.12
N LEU A 253 0.66 -16.92 -19.97
CA LEU A 253 0.18 -16.37 -18.71
C LEU A 253 -1.10 -17.12 -18.31
N THR A 254 -1.12 -17.63 -17.09
CA THR A 254 -2.27 -18.29 -16.46
C THR A 254 -2.39 -17.80 -15.02
N HIS A 255 -3.56 -17.93 -14.41
CA HIS A 255 -3.68 -17.68 -12.97
C HIS A 255 -3.27 -18.92 -12.18
N VAL A 256 -3.99 -20.04 -12.34
CA VAL A 256 -3.68 -21.27 -11.62
C VAL A 256 -2.43 -21.93 -12.23
N PRO A 257 -1.45 -22.34 -11.40
CA PRO A 257 -0.23 -22.97 -11.87
C PRO A 257 -0.44 -24.32 -12.57
N LEU A 258 0.54 -24.73 -13.37
CA LEU A 258 0.52 -26.03 -14.04
C LEU A 258 0.82 -27.17 -13.06
N HIS A 259 0.32 -28.37 -13.38
CA HIS A 259 0.54 -29.59 -12.59
C HIS A 259 2.03 -29.86 -12.40
N ARG A 260 2.43 -30.18 -11.17
CA ARG A 260 3.82 -30.43 -10.78
C ARG A 260 3.92 -31.48 -9.68
N ASP A 261 5.05 -32.18 -9.61
CA ASP A 261 5.38 -33.06 -8.48
C ASP A 261 6.16 -32.26 -7.42
N PRO A 262 5.59 -31.98 -6.24
CA PRO A 262 6.22 -31.16 -5.22
C PRO A 262 7.44 -31.81 -4.55
N LEU A 263 7.64 -33.12 -4.72
CA LEU A 263 8.82 -33.83 -4.20
C LEU A 263 10.01 -33.73 -5.14
N LEU A 264 9.76 -33.67 -6.45
CA LEU A 264 10.80 -33.62 -7.48
C LEU A 264 11.06 -32.19 -7.96
N GLN A 265 10.02 -31.37 -8.11
CA GLN A 265 10.08 -30.01 -8.64
C GLN A 265 9.99 -29.01 -7.49
N GLN A 266 11.14 -28.68 -6.90
CA GLN A 266 11.25 -27.71 -5.81
C GLN A 266 11.29 -26.27 -6.35
N CYS A 267 10.63 -25.36 -5.64
CA CYS A 267 10.39 -23.97 -6.04
C CYS A 267 11.61 -23.02 -6.05
N GLY A 268 12.78 -23.47 -5.56
CA GLY A 268 13.98 -22.66 -5.42
C GLY A 268 14.00 -21.73 -4.19
N ASP A 269 15.12 -21.03 -4.01
CA ASP A 269 15.48 -20.30 -2.78
C ASP A 269 14.69 -19.00 -2.53
N LEU A 270 13.96 -18.52 -3.54
CA LEU A 270 13.19 -17.28 -3.45
C LEU A 270 11.80 -17.49 -2.81
N ARG A 271 11.37 -18.74 -2.64
CA ARG A 271 10.15 -19.11 -1.89
C ARG A 271 10.34 -18.80 -0.40
N GLU A 272 9.35 -18.19 0.25
CA GLU A 272 9.38 -17.96 1.71
C GLU A 272 9.02 -19.23 2.50
N SER A 273 8.01 -19.96 2.03
CA SER A 273 7.58 -21.21 2.64
C SER A 273 8.68 -22.28 2.54
N GLN A 274 8.98 -22.91 3.67
CA GLN A 274 9.89 -24.06 3.75
C GLN A 274 9.17 -25.40 3.48
N LYS A 275 7.86 -25.36 3.26
CA LYS A 275 7.07 -26.55 2.93
C LYS A 275 7.09 -26.78 1.41
N PRO A 276 7.04 -28.05 0.96
CA PRO A 276 6.82 -28.37 -0.44
C PRO A 276 5.59 -27.66 -1.00
N PHE A 277 5.55 -27.48 -2.32
CA PHE A 277 4.42 -26.85 -3.00
C PHE A 277 3.11 -27.59 -2.65
N PRO A 278 2.06 -26.89 -2.24
CA PRO A 278 0.82 -27.54 -1.81
C PRO A 278 0.07 -28.13 -3.02
N LEU A 279 -0.31 -29.40 -2.95
CA LEU A 279 -1.32 -29.98 -3.85
C LEU A 279 -2.63 -30.11 -3.09
N GLN A 280 -3.54 -29.16 -3.32
CA GLN A 280 -4.82 -29.09 -2.60
C GLN A 280 -5.96 -28.83 -3.57
N ARG A 281 -7.13 -29.39 -3.25
CA ARG A 281 -8.40 -29.18 -3.94
C ARG A 281 -9.50 -28.90 -2.93
N GLY A 282 -10.32 -27.90 -3.22
CA GLY A 282 -11.44 -27.48 -2.38
C GLY A 282 -12.61 -26.97 -3.22
N ILE A 283 -13.60 -26.38 -2.56
CA ILE A 283 -14.73 -25.75 -3.26
C ILE A 283 -14.23 -24.48 -3.94
N GLN A 284 -14.37 -24.40 -5.26
CA GLN A 284 -13.95 -23.25 -6.07
C GLN A 284 -12.44 -22.92 -5.92
N TYR A 285 -11.61 -23.94 -5.70
CA TYR A 285 -10.17 -23.77 -5.50
C TYR A 285 -9.39 -25.05 -5.82
N GLN A 286 -8.28 -24.92 -6.54
CA GLN A 286 -7.29 -25.99 -6.75
C GLN A 286 -5.92 -25.34 -6.99
N THR A 287 -4.87 -25.84 -6.32
CA THR A 287 -3.53 -25.20 -6.35
C THR A 287 -2.76 -25.37 -7.66
N VAL A 288 -3.17 -26.34 -8.48
CA VAL A 288 -2.64 -26.58 -9.83
C VAL A 288 -3.77 -27.08 -10.72
N ILE A 289 -3.70 -26.86 -12.02
CA ILE A 289 -4.62 -27.52 -12.96
C ILE A 289 -4.31 -29.02 -13.08
N ASP A 290 -5.23 -29.77 -13.66
CA ASP A 290 -5.06 -31.22 -13.84
C ASP A 290 -3.90 -31.55 -14.79
N LYS A 291 -3.30 -32.72 -14.57
CA LYS A 291 -2.11 -33.17 -15.32
C LYS A 291 -2.36 -33.26 -16.82
N ASP A 292 -3.46 -33.90 -17.22
CA ASP A 292 -3.80 -34.06 -18.64
C ASP A 292 -4.01 -32.69 -19.30
N LEU A 293 -4.57 -31.72 -18.56
CA LEU A 293 -4.75 -30.37 -19.05
C LEU A 293 -3.42 -29.62 -19.17
N THR A 294 -2.49 -29.84 -18.24
CA THR A 294 -1.11 -29.31 -18.32
C THR A 294 -0.40 -29.81 -19.59
N GLU A 295 -0.50 -31.10 -19.90
CA GLU A 295 0.08 -31.68 -21.11
C GLU A 295 -0.59 -31.13 -22.38
N GLU A 296 -1.92 -30.95 -22.37
CA GLU A 296 -2.67 -30.35 -23.47
C GLU A 296 -2.24 -28.90 -23.73
N VAL A 297 -2.18 -28.04 -22.71
CA VAL A 297 -1.84 -26.62 -22.88
C VAL A 297 -0.40 -26.43 -23.31
N LEU A 298 0.55 -27.19 -22.75
CA LEU A 298 1.96 -27.12 -23.13
C LEU A 298 2.16 -27.56 -24.59
N SER A 299 1.57 -28.67 -25.01
CA SER A 299 1.72 -29.18 -26.38
C SER A 299 1.04 -28.31 -27.44
N LYS A 300 -0.09 -27.67 -27.12
CA LYS A 300 -0.82 -26.78 -28.06
C LYS A 300 -0.23 -25.37 -28.12
N ILE A 301 0.16 -24.79 -26.99
CA ILE A 301 0.73 -23.43 -26.96
C ILE A 301 2.21 -23.47 -27.36
N GLN A 302 2.94 -24.49 -26.91
CA GLN A 302 4.40 -24.61 -27.08
C GLN A 302 5.16 -23.42 -26.50
N PRO A 303 4.93 -23.06 -25.22
CA PRO A 303 5.60 -21.92 -24.60
C PRO A 303 7.07 -22.24 -24.30
N THR A 304 7.92 -21.21 -24.28
CA THR A 304 9.27 -21.28 -23.70
C THR A 304 9.30 -20.88 -22.23
N LEU A 305 8.26 -20.18 -21.77
CA LEU A 305 8.14 -19.65 -20.42
C LEU A 305 6.65 -19.51 -20.04
N VAL A 306 6.32 -19.81 -18.79
CA VAL A 306 4.99 -19.71 -18.22
C VAL A 306 5.06 -18.83 -16.96
N PHE A 307 4.11 -17.92 -16.80
CA PHE A 307 3.90 -17.22 -15.53
C PHE A 307 2.52 -17.55 -14.97
N SER A 308 2.51 -17.93 -13.69
CA SER A 308 1.30 -18.23 -12.90
C SER A 308 1.18 -17.35 -11.65
N GLY A 309 0.02 -17.35 -10.98
CA GLY A 309 -0.26 -16.72 -9.68
C GLY A 309 -0.79 -17.74 -8.66
N ASP A 310 -1.84 -17.40 -7.92
CA ASP A 310 -2.63 -18.24 -6.98
C ASP A 310 -1.89 -18.75 -5.72
N ASP A 311 -0.67 -19.28 -5.81
CA ASP A 311 0.06 -19.79 -4.62
C ASP A 311 0.57 -18.66 -3.71
N HIS A 312 0.51 -17.40 -4.18
CA HIS A 312 0.97 -16.17 -3.54
C HIS A 312 2.48 -16.10 -3.24
N ASP A 313 3.20 -17.22 -3.22
CA ASP A 313 4.63 -17.32 -2.98
C ASP A 313 5.38 -17.66 -4.27
N PHE A 314 6.67 -17.34 -4.31
CA PHE A 314 7.48 -17.60 -5.48
C PHE A 314 7.70 -19.10 -5.67
N CYS A 315 7.61 -19.56 -6.91
CA CYS A 315 8.03 -20.90 -7.30
C CYS A 315 8.58 -20.90 -8.72
N HIS A 316 9.79 -21.41 -8.91
CA HIS A 316 10.37 -21.61 -10.24
C HIS A 316 10.66 -23.09 -10.46
N ILE A 317 10.06 -23.66 -11.50
CA ILE A 317 10.25 -25.05 -11.91
C ILE A 317 10.34 -25.12 -13.44
N SER A 318 10.77 -26.27 -13.96
CA SER A 318 10.76 -26.57 -15.40
C SER A 318 9.81 -27.73 -15.70
N HIS A 319 9.09 -27.61 -16.82
CA HIS A 319 8.19 -28.62 -17.38
C HIS A 319 8.77 -29.23 -18.64
N GLY A 320 8.97 -30.55 -18.62
CA GLY A 320 9.24 -31.33 -19.82
C GLY A 320 7.94 -31.75 -20.50
N TYR A 321 7.81 -31.52 -21.81
CA TYR A 321 6.67 -31.95 -22.62
C TYR A 321 7.13 -32.42 -24.00
N GLU A 322 6.25 -33.08 -24.77
CA GLU A 322 6.62 -33.65 -26.07
C GLU A 322 5.72 -33.12 -27.20
N ILE A 323 6.32 -32.81 -28.35
CA ILE A 323 5.63 -32.43 -29.59
C ILE A 323 6.10 -33.38 -30.69
N GLY A 324 5.22 -34.25 -31.17
CA GLY A 324 5.57 -35.19 -32.25
C GLY A 324 6.78 -36.08 -31.91
N GLY A 325 6.98 -36.41 -30.64
CA GLY A 325 8.13 -37.18 -30.12
C GLY A 325 9.39 -36.36 -29.86
N ILE A 326 9.37 -35.05 -30.09
CA ILE A 326 10.46 -34.13 -29.75
C ILE A 326 10.24 -33.63 -28.32
N LYS A 327 11.24 -33.83 -27.46
CA LYS A 327 11.22 -33.31 -26.09
C LYS A 327 11.46 -31.79 -26.10
N MET A 328 10.58 -31.10 -25.40
CA MET A 328 10.56 -29.67 -25.21
C MET A 328 10.61 -29.35 -23.72
N GLU A 329 10.95 -28.11 -23.40
CA GLU A 329 11.07 -27.63 -22.03
C GLU A 329 10.45 -26.23 -21.94
N ALA A 330 9.72 -25.97 -20.85
CA ALA A 330 9.19 -24.66 -20.52
C ALA A 330 9.40 -24.39 -19.03
N ASP A 331 10.08 -23.28 -18.72
CA ASP A 331 10.15 -22.80 -17.34
C ASP A 331 8.77 -22.27 -16.92
N GLU A 332 8.36 -22.52 -15.68
CA GLU A 332 7.22 -21.88 -15.05
C GLU A 332 7.67 -21.12 -13.80
N ILE A 333 7.32 -19.83 -13.76
CA ILE A 333 7.48 -18.97 -12.59
C ILE A 333 6.09 -18.64 -12.04
N THR A 334 5.77 -19.20 -10.89
CA THR A 334 4.65 -18.74 -10.07
C THR A 334 5.05 -17.42 -9.41
N VAL A 335 4.44 -16.34 -9.88
CA VAL A 335 4.71 -14.96 -9.48
C VAL A 335 4.16 -14.74 -8.09
N LYS A 336 5.03 -14.20 -7.24
CA LYS A 336 4.70 -13.87 -5.86
C LYS A 336 3.64 -12.76 -5.81
N SER A 337 2.70 -12.86 -4.87
CA SER A 337 1.65 -11.86 -4.68
C SER A 337 2.24 -10.47 -4.42
N CYS A 338 1.64 -9.46 -5.04
CA CYS A 338 1.97 -8.06 -4.78
C CYS A 338 1.21 -7.47 -3.57
N ALA A 339 0.29 -8.24 -2.98
CA ALA A 339 -0.52 -7.83 -1.85
C ALA A 339 0.15 -8.16 -0.50
N MET A 340 -0.04 -7.29 0.49
CA MET A 340 0.53 -7.49 1.82
C MET A 340 -0.29 -8.41 2.74
N ASN A 341 -1.51 -8.77 2.34
CA ASN A 341 -2.48 -9.53 3.13
C ASN A 341 -2.63 -11.02 2.73
N MET A 342 -1.66 -11.55 1.97
CA MET A 342 -1.73 -12.89 1.35
C MET A 342 -0.86 -13.96 1.99
N GLY A 343 -0.54 -13.81 3.27
CA GLY A 343 0.20 -14.82 4.04
C GLY A 343 1.71 -14.86 3.78
N ILE A 344 2.22 -14.01 2.89
CA ILE A 344 3.64 -13.79 2.62
C ILE A 344 4.16 -12.55 3.35
N SER A 345 5.44 -12.55 3.71
CA SER A 345 6.09 -11.43 4.43
C SER A 345 6.75 -10.41 3.52
N ARG A 346 7.11 -10.79 2.29
CA ARG A 346 7.81 -9.94 1.32
C ARG A 346 7.08 -9.90 -0.03
N PRO A 347 6.02 -9.10 -0.19
CA PRO A 347 5.32 -8.95 -1.46
C PRO A 347 6.28 -8.58 -2.60
N ALA A 348 5.99 -9.02 -3.82
CA ALA A 348 6.85 -8.77 -4.97
C ALA A 348 6.03 -8.66 -6.26
N ILE A 349 6.73 -8.30 -7.33
CA ILE A 349 6.26 -8.39 -8.71
C ILE A 349 7.31 -9.13 -9.53
N GLN A 350 6.97 -9.58 -10.73
CA GLN A 350 7.94 -10.15 -11.65
C GLN A 350 8.22 -9.18 -12.80
N LEU A 351 9.50 -8.96 -13.10
CA LEU A 351 9.95 -8.15 -14.23
C LEU A 351 10.44 -9.07 -15.34
N LEU A 352 10.09 -8.75 -16.58
CA LEU A 352 10.43 -9.52 -17.76
C LEU A 352 10.97 -8.57 -18.83
N SER A 353 12.20 -8.80 -19.26
CA SER A 353 12.87 -8.05 -20.30
C SER A 353 12.91 -8.89 -21.57
N LEU A 354 12.28 -8.42 -22.64
CA LEU A 354 12.13 -9.13 -23.90
C LEU A 354 13.03 -8.53 -24.97
N ASN A 355 13.88 -9.34 -25.59
CA ASN A 355 14.81 -8.88 -26.61
C ASN A 355 15.04 -9.97 -27.67
N ASN A 356 14.28 -9.89 -28.76
CA ASN A 356 14.36 -10.84 -29.87
C ASN A 356 14.53 -10.12 -31.22
N PRO A 357 15.74 -9.62 -31.56
CA PRO A 357 15.96 -8.90 -32.82
C PRO A 357 15.95 -9.85 -34.04
N VAL A 358 15.19 -9.47 -35.08
CA VAL A 358 14.87 -10.26 -36.29
C VAL A 358 16.09 -10.85 -37.04
N HIS A 359 17.28 -10.28 -36.86
CA HIS A 359 18.52 -10.70 -37.54
C HIS A 359 19.50 -11.49 -36.66
N LYS A 360 19.13 -11.86 -35.43
CA LYS A 360 19.93 -12.76 -34.57
C LYS A 360 19.06 -13.94 -34.13
N THR A 361 19.27 -15.09 -34.75
CA THR A 361 18.49 -16.32 -34.51
C THR A 361 19.07 -17.24 -33.42
N ILE A 362 20.22 -16.89 -32.84
CA ILE A 362 20.92 -17.76 -31.88
C ILE A 362 21.14 -16.98 -30.59
N GLY A 363 20.32 -17.26 -29.56
CA GLY A 363 20.53 -16.69 -28.22
C GLY A 363 19.28 -16.69 -27.35
N LYS A 364 19.50 -16.35 -26.08
CA LYS A 364 18.46 -16.07 -25.08
C LYS A 364 17.63 -14.85 -25.53
N THR A 365 16.31 -14.97 -25.58
CA THR A 365 15.42 -13.89 -26.06
C THR A 365 14.69 -13.15 -24.94
N TYR A 366 14.79 -13.63 -23.70
CA TYR A 366 14.19 -12.99 -22.54
C TYR A 366 15.08 -13.09 -21.31
N GLU A 367 14.94 -12.15 -20.38
CA GLU A 367 15.48 -12.22 -19.02
C GLU A 367 14.39 -11.85 -18.03
N THR A 368 14.46 -12.38 -16.81
CA THR A 368 13.45 -12.10 -15.80
C THR A 368 14.07 -11.99 -14.42
N GLU A 369 13.52 -11.08 -13.61
CA GLU A 369 13.99 -10.77 -12.27
C GLU A 369 12.81 -10.50 -11.34
N ILE A 370 12.87 -11.03 -10.12
CA ILE A 370 11.87 -10.71 -9.10
C ILE A 370 12.17 -9.33 -8.50
N CYS A 371 11.16 -8.48 -8.38
CA CYS A 371 11.28 -7.20 -7.69
C CYS A 371 10.47 -7.18 -6.40
N PHE A 372 11.17 -7.25 -5.27
CA PHE A 372 10.54 -7.15 -3.95
C PHE A 372 10.01 -5.74 -3.68
N LEU A 373 8.78 -5.67 -3.18
CA LEU A 373 8.15 -4.45 -2.72
C LEU A 373 8.61 -4.07 -1.31
N PRO A 374 8.43 -2.81 -0.90
CA PRO A 374 8.76 -2.37 0.45
C PRO A 374 8.04 -3.19 1.52
N ASP A 375 8.74 -3.49 2.61
CA ASP A 375 8.18 -4.16 3.79
C ASP A 375 6.91 -3.42 4.25
N PRO A 376 5.74 -4.07 4.17
CA PRO A 376 4.47 -3.43 4.48
C PRO A 376 4.27 -3.16 5.97
N TYR A 377 4.92 -3.93 6.85
CA TYR A 377 4.67 -3.91 8.29
C TYR A 377 5.64 -3.00 9.05
N LYS A 378 6.85 -2.80 8.53
CA LYS A 378 7.85 -1.91 9.12
C LYS A 378 7.35 -0.47 9.32
N PRO A 379 6.80 0.24 8.32
CA PRO A 379 6.31 1.60 8.52
C PRO A 379 5.16 1.64 9.53
N ILE A 380 4.24 0.67 9.50
CA ILE A 380 3.12 0.59 10.46
C ILE A 380 3.63 0.52 11.90
N LYS A 381 4.60 -0.36 12.19
CA LYS A 381 5.22 -0.49 13.52
C LYS A 381 5.88 0.81 13.97
N VAL A 382 6.60 1.48 13.05
CA VAL A 382 7.29 2.74 13.34
C VAL A 382 6.29 3.86 13.61
N TYR A 383 5.20 3.96 12.85
CA TYR A 383 4.15 4.95 13.09
C TYR A 383 3.45 4.73 14.43
N ILE A 384 3.12 3.49 14.78
CA ILE A 384 2.51 3.19 16.09
C ILE A 384 3.45 3.62 17.22
N PHE A 385 4.74 3.25 17.13
CA PHE A 385 5.72 3.63 18.14
C PHE A 385 5.91 5.15 18.24
N ALA A 386 6.04 5.84 17.09
CA ALA A 386 6.14 7.29 17.01
C ALA A 386 4.91 8.00 17.60
N PHE A 387 3.71 7.45 17.37
CA PHE A 387 2.46 7.97 17.93
C PHE A 387 2.41 7.84 19.45
N ILE A 388 2.76 6.67 19.99
CA ILE A 388 2.83 6.46 21.44
C ILE A 388 3.86 7.40 22.07
N LEU A 389 5.04 7.53 21.46
CA LEU A 389 6.12 8.38 21.97
C LEU A 389 5.74 9.86 21.97
N THR A 390 5.28 10.39 20.83
CA THR A 390 4.88 11.80 20.71
C THR A 390 3.68 12.13 21.61
N SER A 391 2.74 11.19 21.76
CA SER A 391 1.61 11.33 22.69
C SER A 391 2.06 11.33 24.16
N GLY A 392 2.99 10.44 24.51
CA GLY A 392 3.55 10.35 25.85
C GLY A 392 4.34 11.60 26.24
N ILE A 393 5.16 12.13 25.33
CA ILE A 393 5.89 13.39 25.54
C ILE A 393 4.89 14.55 25.70
N MET A 394 3.86 14.63 24.85
CA MET A 394 2.82 15.66 24.98
C MET A 394 2.12 15.58 26.34
N ALA A 395 1.75 14.39 26.80
CA ALA A 395 1.16 14.19 28.12
C ALA A 395 2.11 14.60 29.25
N TRP A 396 3.40 14.26 29.14
CA TRP A 396 4.41 14.63 30.14
C TRP A 396 4.56 16.15 30.25
N ILE A 397 4.65 16.85 29.13
CA ILE A 397 4.81 18.31 29.11
C ILE A 397 3.58 19.01 29.74
N GLN A 398 2.37 18.51 29.47
CA GLN A 398 1.15 19.17 29.94
C GLN A 398 0.80 18.85 31.39
N LEU A 399 0.97 17.60 31.81
CA LEU A 399 0.64 17.17 33.15
C LEU A 399 1.74 17.57 34.16
N PHE A 400 3.01 17.45 33.75
CA PHE A 400 4.20 17.64 34.60
C PHE A 400 5.26 18.59 33.99
N PRO A 401 4.91 19.86 33.69
CA PRO A 401 5.81 20.80 32.99
C PRO A 401 7.13 21.05 33.73
N PHE A 402 7.12 21.11 35.06
CA PHE A 402 8.35 21.31 35.85
C PHE A 402 9.32 20.12 35.73
N SER A 403 8.78 18.89 35.76
CA SER A 403 9.58 17.69 35.55
C SER A 403 10.17 17.67 34.16
N PHE A 404 9.37 18.02 33.14
CA PHE A 404 9.85 18.09 31.77
C PHE A 404 10.96 19.13 31.60
N CYS A 405 10.77 20.37 32.09
CA CYS A 405 11.79 21.41 32.01
C CYS A 405 13.08 20.99 32.72
N ARG A 406 13.00 20.43 33.94
CA ARG A 406 14.18 19.96 34.66
C ARG A 406 14.95 18.88 33.89
N THR A 407 14.25 17.88 33.34
CA THR A 407 14.91 16.82 32.58
C THR A 407 15.48 17.34 31.25
N PHE A 408 14.78 18.24 30.59
CA PHE A 408 15.23 18.89 29.36
C PHE A 408 16.46 19.77 29.59
N ASP A 409 16.51 20.53 30.69
CA ASP A 409 17.65 21.34 31.08
C ASP A 409 18.87 20.47 31.43
N LEU A 410 18.68 19.32 32.07
CA LEU A 410 19.75 18.34 32.33
C LEU A 410 20.30 17.75 31.02
N PHE A 411 19.42 17.43 30.07
CA PHE A 411 19.82 16.91 28.75
C PHE A 411 20.59 17.95 27.94
N LEU A 412 20.12 19.20 27.89
CA LEU A 412 20.82 20.28 27.22
C LEU A 412 22.12 20.68 27.92
N GLY A 413 22.16 20.63 29.26
CA GLY A 413 23.36 20.86 30.05
C GLY A 413 24.45 19.78 29.86
N GLN A 414 24.07 18.58 29.41
CA GLN A 414 25.04 17.57 28.96
C GLN A 414 25.58 17.84 27.55
N ILE A 415 24.82 18.54 26.71
CA ILE A 415 25.24 18.94 25.35
C ILE A 415 26.03 20.27 25.38
N SER A 416 25.74 21.13 26.34
CA SER A 416 26.42 22.41 26.56
C SER A 416 27.45 22.29 27.68
N VAL A 417 28.71 21.99 27.33
CA VAL A 417 29.82 22.33 28.21
C VAL A 417 30.03 23.84 28.13
N GLY A 418 29.59 24.54 29.17
CA GLY A 418 30.10 25.87 29.53
C GLY A 418 29.09 27.02 29.46
N GLY A 419 28.63 27.47 30.63
CA GLY A 419 28.12 28.83 30.83
C GLY A 419 26.98 28.97 31.83
N TYR A 420 27.30 29.26 33.10
CA TYR A 420 26.38 29.92 34.04
C TYR A 420 26.30 31.43 33.71
N PRO A 421 25.17 32.13 33.93
CA PRO A 421 24.88 32.63 35.28
C PRO A 421 23.40 32.60 35.73
N LEU A 422 23.27 32.62 37.06
CA LEU A 422 22.07 32.75 37.90
C LEU A 422 21.44 34.14 37.83
N LEU A 423 20.11 34.22 37.79
CA LEU A 423 19.32 35.35 38.30
C LEU A 423 18.10 34.83 39.07
N PRO A 424 17.74 35.41 40.23
CA PRO A 424 16.62 34.94 41.05
C PRO A 424 15.27 35.39 40.47
N VAL A 425 14.32 34.47 40.43
CA VAL A 425 12.93 34.72 40.02
C VAL A 425 12.14 35.28 41.19
N VAL A 426 11.58 36.48 41.01
CA VAL A 426 10.60 37.09 41.92
C VAL A 426 9.31 36.27 41.92
N THR A 427 8.93 35.72 43.07
CA THR A 427 7.66 34.99 43.24
C THR A 427 6.49 35.97 43.34
N ARG A 428 5.55 35.88 42.39
CA ARG A 428 4.23 36.56 42.46
C ARG A 428 3.25 35.72 43.31
N PRO A 429 2.24 36.36 43.95
CA PRO A 429 1.27 35.65 44.77
C PRO A 429 0.42 34.69 43.93
N LYS A 430 0.25 33.45 44.42
CA LYS A 430 -0.60 32.41 43.83
C LYS A 430 -2.07 32.86 43.83
N GLN A 431 -2.72 32.85 42.67
CA GLN A 431 -4.17 32.80 42.58
C GLN A 431 -4.64 31.44 43.09
N ASN A 432 -5.61 31.43 44.02
CA ASN A 432 -6.28 30.22 44.50
C ASN A 432 -7.29 29.74 43.46
N SER A 433 -6.83 29.07 42.41
CA SER A 433 -7.67 28.11 41.68
C SER A 433 -7.70 26.81 42.47
N SER A 434 -8.86 26.13 42.53
CA SER A 434 -8.92 24.85 43.23
C SER A 434 -8.02 23.83 42.51
N ALA A 435 -7.38 22.92 43.26
CA ALA A 435 -6.52 21.89 42.65
C ALA A 435 -7.27 21.05 41.61
N ASN A 436 -8.59 20.91 41.77
CA ASN A 436 -9.47 20.22 40.84
C ASN A 436 -9.69 21.01 39.54
N GLU A 437 -9.87 22.34 39.60
CA GLU A 437 -9.96 23.18 38.39
C GLU A 437 -8.66 23.18 37.59
N LEU A 438 -7.51 23.27 38.27
CA LEU A 438 -6.21 23.23 37.58
C LEU A 438 -5.95 21.88 36.93
N LYS A 439 -6.32 20.77 37.60
CA LYS A 439 -6.24 19.42 37.04
C LYS A 439 -7.17 19.26 35.84
N SER A 440 -8.41 19.76 35.94
CA SER A 440 -9.38 19.75 34.85
C SER A 440 -8.88 20.52 33.62
N GLN A 441 -8.34 21.73 33.81
CA GLN A 441 -7.77 22.53 32.73
C GLN A 441 -6.59 21.85 32.03
N LYS A 442 -5.70 21.20 32.78
CA LYS A 442 -4.59 20.42 32.19
C LYS A 442 -5.07 19.23 31.37
N ILE A 443 -6.08 18.50 31.86
CA ILE A 443 -6.65 17.35 31.14
C ILE A 443 -7.34 17.84 29.86
N GLN A 444 -8.11 18.92 29.92
CA GLN A 444 -8.74 19.52 28.74
C GLN A 444 -7.69 19.97 27.71
N GLY A 445 -6.62 20.64 28.14
CA GLY A 445 -5.52 21.02 27.25
C GLY A 445 -4.89 19.81 26.54
N LEU A 446 -4.77 18.68 27.25
CA LEU A 446 -4.19 17.45 26.72
C LEU A 446 -5.09 16.86 25.66
N LEU A 447 -6.38 16.74 25.95
CA LEU A 447 -7.36 16.24 25.00
C LEU A 447 -7.40 17.09 23.72
N ILE A 448 -7.39 18.41 23.83
CA ILE A 448 -7.38 19.30 22.65
C ILE A 448 -6.08 19.12 21.85
N SER A 449 -4.92 19.08 22.51
CA SER A 449 -3.64 18.91 21.82
C SER A 449 -3.51 17.54 21.14
N GLN A 450 -4.06 16.50 21.76
CA GLN A 450 -4.13 15.16 21.17
C GLN A 450 -5.06 15.13 19.96
N ALA A 451 -6.25 15.74 20.07
CA ALA A 451 -7.19 15.82 18.96
C ALA A 451 -6.58 16.58 17.76
N VAL A 452 -5.89 17.69 18.01
CA VAL A 452 -5.18 18.45 16.98
C VAL A 452 -4.04 17.63 16.37
N MET A 453 -3.26 16.92 17.19
CA MET A 453 -2.17 16.07 16.69
C MET A 453 -2.69 14.94 15.80
N VAL A 454 -3.75 14.24 16.22
CA VAL A 454 -4.39 13.18 15.41
C VAL A 454 -4.88 13.76 14.09
N LEU A 455 -5.59 14.90 14.11
CA LEU A 455 -6.06 15.57 12.89
C LEU A 455 -4.91 15.90 11.93
N LEU A 456 -3.82 16.47 12.46
CA LEU A 456 -2.64 16.84 11.67
C LEU A 456 -1.96 15.61 11.07
N ILE A 457 -1.79 14.53 11.84
CA ILE A 457 -1.21 13.27 11.34
C ILE A 457 -2.11 12.70 10.23
N THR A 458 -3.43 12.66 10.43
CA THR A 458 -4.36 12.21 9.40
C THR A 458 -4.24 13.06 8.13
N LEU A 459 -4.17 14.38 8.25
CA LEU A 459 -3.96 15.27 7.09
C LEU A 459 -2.65 14.98 6.36
N ILE A 460 -1.56 14.66 7.08
CA ILE A 460 -0.29 14.27 6.44
C ILE A 460 -0.51 13.01 5.58
N PHE A 461 -1.14 11.96 6.12
CA PHE A 461 -1.40 10.73 5.36
C PHE A 461 -2.32 10.95 4.16
N MET A 462 -3.29 11.87 4.27
CA MET A 462 -4.18 12.22 3.15
C MET A 462 -3.47 13.00 2.01
N LEU A 463 -2.36 13.68 2.32
CA LEU A 463 -1.57 14.47 1.36
C LEU A 463 -0.28 13.75 0.89
N SER A 464 0.04 12.62 1.52
CA SER A 464 1.23 11.80 1.23
C SER A 464 1.00 11.00 -0.04
#